data_AF-A0A328SAN4-F1
#
_entry.id   AF-A0A328SAN4-F1
#
_cell.length_a   1.000
_cell.length_b   1.000
_cell.length_c   1.000
_cell.angle_alpha   90.00
_cell.angle_beta   90.00
_cell.angle_gamma   90.00
#
_symmetry.space_group_name_H-M   'P 1'
#
loop_
_entity.id
_entity.type
_entity.pdbx_description
1 polymer ?
#
loop_
_entity_poly.entity_id
_entity_poly.type
_entity_poly.pdbx_seq_one_letter_code
_entity_poly.pdbx_strand_id
1 'polypeptide(L)'
;MSEYEMDEDAFLSMADGDEYFDYLHEINDELRLLLDVWNKVSESNEFNSYVYIQLTGIIKYIKNRLFPLYLTFFGHDENFVNDLYPEYMDIHLMTLFLLDKLQYQLDEAIIKWDMTEAIVVDELTNLGTINYYINLINVQLTLLHQVFTAKIKLMEGVLSQKQFDLEIDKIHRSLDI
;
A
#
# COMPACT_ATOMS: atom_id res chain seq x y z
N MET A 1 -17.69 14.66 10.50
CA MET A 1 -17.20 13.31 10.20
C MET A 1 -18.32 12.33 10.52
N SER A 2 -19.31 12.27 9.64
CA SER A 2 -20.27 11.15 9.50
C SER A 2 -20.15 10.73 8.02
N GLU A 3 -20.37 9.50 7.57
CA GLU A 3 -21.11 8.33 8.03
C GLU A 3 -20.49 7.13 7.26
N TYR A 4 -20.53 5.92 7.82
CA TYR A 4 -20.07 4.65 7.22
C TYR A 4 -18.56 4.48 6.96
N GLU A 5 -17.81 4.05 7.98
CA GLU A 5 -16.67 3.14 7.71
C GLU A 5 -17.27 1.80 7.28
N MET A 6 -17.28 1.50 5.97
CA MET A 6 -17.66 0.18 5.49
C MET A 6 -16.61 -0.85 5.88
N ASP A 7 -17.08 -1.94 6.48
CA ASP A 7 -16.28 -3.14 6.76
C ASP A 7 -16.32 -4.11 5.58
N GLU A 8 -15.54 -5.19 5.68
CA GLU A 8 -15.44 -6.25 4.66
C GLU A 8 -16.82 -6.83 4.31
N ASP A 9 -17.68 -7.03 5.32
CA ASP A 9 -19.02 -7.59 5.14
C ASP A 9 -19.94 -6.64 4.35
N ALA A 10 -19.84 -5.32 4.59
CA ALA A 10 -20.57 -4.32 3.82
C ALA A 10 -20.09 -4.26 2.36
N PHE A 11 -18.78 -4.36 2.12
CA PHE A 11 -18.20 -4.37 0.77
C PHE A 11 -18.68 -5.57 -0.06
N LEU A 12 -18.69 -6.78 0.53
CA LEU A 12 -19.18 -8.01 -0.11
C LEU A 12 -20.66 -7.90 -0.54
N SER A 13 -21.46 -7.10 0.19
CA SER A 13 -22.90 -6.96 -0.07
C SER A 13 -23.25 -6.02 -1.23
N MET A 14 -22.28 -5.24 -1.73
CA MET A 14 -22.49 -4.22 -2.77
C MET A 14 -22.14 -4.66 -4.20
N ALA A 15 -21.60 -5.87 -4.38
CA ALA A 15 -20.96 -6.34 -5.62
C ALA A 15 -21.81 -6.29 -6.92
N ASP A 16 -23.11 -5.99 -6.84
CA ASP A 16 -24.06 -6.01 -7.95
C ASP A 16 -24.56 -4.61 -8.42
N GLY A 17 -24.06 -3.51 -7.86
CA GLY A 17 -24.56 -2.14 -8.14
C GLY A 17 -23.51 -1.11 -8.59
N ASP A 18 -23.95 -0.01 -9.20
CA ASP A 18 -23.09 1.13 -9.60
C ASP A 18 -22.28 1.69 -8.40
N GLU A 19 -22.82 1.58 -7.19
CA GLU A 19 -22.17 1.96 -5.92
C GLU A 19 -20.86 1.20 -5.66
N TYR A 20 -20.71 -0.02 -6.20
CA TYR A 20 -19.49 -0.80 -6.08
C TYR A 20 -18.33 -0.15 -6.83
N PHE A 21 -18.55 0.32 -8.06
CA PHE A 21 -17.50 0.98 -8.84
C PHE A 21 -17.12 2.33 -8.25
N ASP A 22 -18.10 3.11 -7.78
CA ASP A 22 -17.85 4.37 -7.08
C ASP A 22 -16.94 4.16 -5.86
N TYR A 23 -17.20 3.11 -5.09
CA TYR A 23 -16.38 2.77 -3.93
C TYR A 23 -14.98 2.26 -4.29
N LEU A 24 -14.84 1.47 -5.36
CA LEU A 24 -13.50 1.07 -5.84
C LEU A 24 -12.66 2.27 -6.26
N HIS A 25 -13.26 3.27 -6.90
CA HIS A 25 -12.59 4.52 -7.23
C HIS A 25 -12.21 5.31 -5.98
N GLU A 26 -13.08 5.35 -4.96
CA GLU A 26 -12.77 5.97 -3.66
C GLU A 26 -11.54 5.32 -3.01
N ILE A 27 -11.49 3.98 -2.93
CA ILE A 27 -10.33 3.27 -2.39
C ILE A 27 -9.07 3.54 -3.22
N ASN A 28 -9.19 3.58 -4.55
CA ASN A 28 -8.05 3.87 -5.42
C ASN A 28 -7.51 5.29 -5.19
N ASP A 29 -8.40 6.26 -5.00
CA ASP A 29 -8.04 7.64 -4.64
C ASP A 29 -7.43 7.73 -3.24
N GLU A 30 -7.93 6.97 -2.26
CA GLU A 30 -7.32 6.87 -0.93
C GLU A 30 -5.86 6.39 -1.02
N LEU A 31 -5.57 5.34 -1.80
CA LEU A 31 -4.21 4.85 -2.00
C LEU A 31 -3.33 5.91 -2.70
N ARG A 32 -3.86 6.61 -3.71
CA ARG A 32 -3.15 7.69 -4.40
C ARG A 32 -2.76 8.82 -3.44
N LEU A 33 -3.69 9.24 -2.58
CA LEU A 33 -3.42 10.28 -1.57
C LEU A 33 -2.36 9.83 -0.56
N LEU A 34 -2.39 8.57 -0.14
CA LEU A 34 -1.36 8.01 0.75
C LEU A 34 0.01 7.96 0.07
N LEU A 35 0.07 7.59 -1.21
CA LEU A 35 1.29 7.65 -2.02
C LEU A 35 1.84 9.08 -2.10
N ASP A 36 0.99 10.09 -2.27
CA ASP A 36 1.43 11.50 -2.28
C ASP A 36 2.05 11.91 -0.93
N VAL A 37 1.48 11.46 0.18
CA VAL A 37 2.04 11.73 1.52
C VAL A 37 3.35 10.95 1.70
N TRP A 38 3.38 9.68 1.28
CA TRP A 38 4.57 8.83 1.38
C TRP A 38 5.74 9.39 0.59
N ASN A 39 5.50 9.84 -0.64
CA ASN A 39 6.50 10.48 -1.49
C ASN A 39 7.10 11.73 -0.84
N LYS A 40 6.26 12.59 -0.24
CA LYS A 40 6.74 13.78 0.48
C LYS A 40 7.66 13.42 1.65
N VAL A 41 7.35 12.34 2.38
CA VAL A 41 8.20 11.84 3.46
C VAL A 41 9.51 11.26 2.91
N SER A 42 9.44 10.55 1.78
CA SER A 42 10.61 10.01 1.08
C SER A 42 11.56 11.09 0.57
N GLU A 43 11.02 12.21 0.09
CA GLU A 43 11.80 13.33 -0.46
C GLU A 43 12.44 14.20 0.63
N SER A 44 11.78 14.38 1.77
CA SER A 44 12.26 15.25 2.84
C SER A 44 13.57 14.74 3.46
N ASN A 45 13.80 13.42 3.48
CA ASN A 45 14.93 12.76 4.16
C ASN A 45 15.10 13.19 5.63
N GLU A 46 14.05 13.73 6.24
CA GLU A 46 14.04 14.19 7.62
C GLU A 46 13.20 13.24 8.47
N PHE A 47 13.72 12.88 9.63
CA PHE A 47 12.98 12.07 10.59
C PHE A 47 12.81 12.83 11.90
N ASN A 48 11.55 12.98 12.30
CA ASN A 48 11.17 13.63 13.55
C ASN A 48 9.88 12.97 14.08
N SER A 49 9.44 13.37 15.25
CA SER A 49 8.23 12.83 15.89
C SER A 49 6.97 12.96 15.03
N TYR A 50 6.88 14.01 14.21
CA TYR A 50 5.76 14.20 13.28
C TYR A 50 5.78 13.16 12.15
N VAL A 51 6.94 12.96 11.52
CA VAL A 51 7.13 11.94 10.47
C VAL A 51 6.87 10.54 11.01
N TYR A 52 7.33 10.23 12.23
CA TYR A 52 7.01 8.95 12.88
C TYR A 52 5.50 8.72 13.03
N ILE A 53 4.78 9.71 13.58
CA ILE A 53 3.33 9.60 13.80
C ILE A 53 2.61 9.40 12.46
N GLN A 54 3.02 10.14 11.43
CA GLN A 54 2.48 10.01 10.09
C GLN A 54 2.71 8.62 9.50
N LEU A 55 3.96 8.13 9.49
CA LEU A 55 4.29 6.83 8.92
C LEU A 55 3.57 5.70 9.66
N THR A 56 3.56 5.72 10.99
CA THR A 56 2.84 4.73 11.80
C THR A 56 1.33 4.75 11.51
N GLY A 57 0.75 5.94 11.35
CA GLY A 57 -0.66 6.10 10.98
C GLY A 57 -0.97 5.51 9.59
N ILE A 58 -0.13 5.82 8.60
CA ILE A 58 -0.25 5.32 7.23
C ILE A 58 -0.11 3.79 7.21
N ILE A 59 0.92 3.24 7.86
CA ILE A 59 1.15 1.80 7.98
C ILE A 59 -0.10 1.12 8.56
N LYS A 60 -0.62 1.64 9.68
CA LYS A 60 -1.81 1.07 10.32
C LYS A 60 -3.03 1.11 9.41
N TYR A 61 -3.24 2.21 8.69
CA TYR A 61 -4.36 2.37 7.77
C TYR A 61 -4.26 1.39 6.59
N ILE A 62 -3.09 1.30 5.96
CA ILE A 62 -2.85 0.37 4.84
C ILE A 62 -3.14 -1.07 5.28
N LYS A 63 -2.57 -1.51 6.41
CA LYS A 63 -2.68 -2.89 6.87
C LYS A 63 -4.09 -3.29 7.33
N ASN A 64 -4.83 -2.37 7.97
CA ASN A 64 -6.11 -2.70 8.59
C ASN A 64 -7.33 -2.36 7.74
N ARG A 65 -7.17 -1.58 6.67
CA ARG A 65 -8.28 -1.17 5.79
C ARG A 65 -8.01 -1.49 4.34
N LEU A 66 -6.99 -0.86 3.73
CA LEU A 66 -6.75 -1.02 2.28
C LEU A 66 -6.47 -2.46 1.89
N PHE A 67 -5.61 -3.15 2.64
CA PHE A 67 -5.16 -4.49 2.27
C PHE A 67 -6.26 -5.55 2.41
N PRO A 68 -7.05 -5.57 3.50
CA PRO A 68 -8.25 -6.38 3.57
C PRO A 68 -9.19 -6.11 2.40
N LEU A 69 -9.54 -4.86 2.12
CA LEU A 69 -10.44 -4.51 1.02
C LEU A 69 -9.91 -4.94 -0.35
N TYR A 70 -8.60 -4.83 -0.58
CA TYR A 70 -7.99 -5.34 -1.81
C TYR A 70 -8.03 -6.85 -1.88
N LEU A 71 -7.73 -7.58 -0.80
CA LEU A 71 -7.89 -9.04 -0.78
C LEU A 71 -9.32 -9.44 -1.09
N THR A 72 -10.31 -8.73 -0.56
CA THR A 72 -11.72 -8.97 -0.85
C THR A 72 -12.06 -8.65 -2.31
N PHE A 73 -11.56 -7.53 -2.86
CA PHE A 73 -11.76 -7.16 -4.26
C PHE A 73 -11.17 -8.17 -5.24
N PHE A 74 -9.90 -8.55 -5.05
CA PHE A 74 -9.26 -9.58 -5.86
C PHE A 74 -9.81 -10.99 -5.57
N GLY A 75 -10.41 -11.19 -4.39
CA GLY A 75 -11.04 -12.43 -3.97
C GLY A 75 -12.50 -12.59 -4.40
N HIS A 76 -13.20 -11.56 -4.87
CA HIS A 76 -14.59 -11.70 -5.29
C HIS A 76 -14.77 -12.27 -6.70
N ASP A 77 -13.67 -12.48 -7.42
CA ASP A 77 -13.68 -13.14 -8.72
C ASP A 77 -14.07 -14.61 -8.52
N GLU A 78 -15.25 -15.02 -9.00
CA GLU A 78 -15.79 -16.40 -8.90
C GLU A 78 -14.81 -17.46 -9.46
N ASN A 79 -13.78 -17.02 -10.17
CA ASN A 79 -12.62 -17.78 -10.63
C ASN A 79 -11.49 -17.89 -9.59
N PHE A 80 -11.75 -17.84 -8.28
CA PHE A 80 -10.77 -17.87 -7.17
C PHE A 80 -9.65 -18.92 -7.29
N VAL A 81 -9.84 -19.98 -8.07
CA VAL A 81 -8.84 -21.03 -8.33
C VAL A 81 -7.81 -20.64 -9.40
N ASN A 82 -8.09 -19.64 -10.25
CA ASN A 82 -7.28 -19.27 -11.42
C ASN A 82 -6.91 -17.78 -11.55
N ASP A 83 -7.57 -16.85 -10.84
CA ASP A 83 -7.43 -15.39 -11.06
C ASP A 83 -6.71 -14.63 -9.93
N LEU A 84 -6.17 -15.33 -8.93
CA LEU A 84 -5.32 -14.69 -7.93
C LEU A 84 -3.96 -14.45 -8.58
N TYR A 85 -3.84 -13.33 -9.30
CA TYR A 85 -2.64 -12.90 -10.01
C TYR A 85 -1.45 -13.06 -9.06
N PRO A 86 -0.55 -14.04 -9.31
CA PRO A 86 0.59 -14.30 -8.43
C PRO A 86 1.39 -13.03 -8.18
N GLU A 87 1.46 -12.16 -9.18
CA GLU A 87 2.11 -10.86 -9.14
C GLU A 87 1.46 -9.91 -8.13
N TYR A 88 0.12 -9.85 -8.07
CA TYR A 88 -0.59 -9.05 -7.05
C TYR A 88 -0.28 -9.57 -5.65
N MET A 89 -0.33 -10.90 -5.45
CA MET A 89 -0.07 -11.50 -4.14
C MET A 89 1.39 -11.28 -3.72
N ASP A 90 2.34 -11.40 -4.64
CA ASP A 90 3.76 -11.16 -4.37
C ASP A 90 4.01 -9.69 -3.97
N ILE A 91 3.45 -8.73 -4.72
CA ILE A 91 3.55 -7.29 -4.38
C ILE A 91 2.89 -7.02 -3.02
N HIS A 92 1.70 -7.58 -2.78
CA HIS A 92 0.96 -7.40 -1.54
C HIS A 92 1.74 -7.93 -0.33
N LEU A 93 2.22 -9.17 -0.40
CA LEU A 93 3.00 -9.80 0.68
C LEU A 93 4.33 -9.08 0.91
N MET A 94 5.02 -8.68 -0.16
CA MET A 94 6.26 -7.91 -0.05
C MET A 94 5.98 -6.56 0.62
N THR A 95 4.91 -5.87 0.24
CA THR A 95 4.54 -4.59 0.86
C THR A 95 4.26 -4.76 2.34
N LEU A 96 3.46 -5.77 2.74
CA LEU A 96 3.20 -6.07 4.16
C LEU A 96 4.48 -6.32 4.93
N PHE A 97 5.36 -7.15 4.39
CA PHE A 97 6.64 -7.47 5.01
C PHE A 97 7.50 -6.23 5.22
N LEU A 98 7.62 -5.38 4.19
CA LEU A 98 8.41 -4.15 4.27
C LEU A 98 7.80 -3.15 5.25
N LEU A 99 6.48 -2.99 5.29
CA LEU A 99 5.78 -2.15 6.26
C LEU A 99 6.07 -2.61 7.70
N ASP A 100 6.08 -3.92 7.96
CA ASP A 100 6.46 -4.47 9.26
C ASP A 100 7.91 -4.20 9.62
N LYS A 101 8.82 -4.33 8.65
CA LYS A 101 10.24 -3.99 8.86
C LYS A 101 10.41 -2.51 9.16
N LEU A 102 9.74 -1.63 8.43
CA LEU A 102 9.77 -0.20 8.69
C LEU A 102 9.22 0.12 10.08
N GLN A 103 8.06 -0.41 10.46
CA GLN A 103 7.49 -0.18 11.78
C GLN A 103 8.47 -0.58 12.89
N TYR A 104 9.12 -1.73 12.76
CA TYR A 104 10.14 -2.16 13.72
C TYR A 104 11.32 -1.17 13.80
N GLN A 105 11.83 -0.65 12.68
CA GLN A 105 12.90 0.34 12.69
C GLN A 105 12.45 1.67 13.32
N LEU A 106 11.22 2.08 13.05
CA LEU A 106 10.61 3.28 13.62
C LEU A 106 10.51 3.18 15.16
N ASP A 107 10.03 2.03 15.66
CA ASP A 107 9.89 1.77 17.10
C ASP A 107 11.26 1.76 17.80
N GLU A 108 12.26 1.09 17.20
CA GLU A 108 13.65 1.08 17.69
C GLU A 108 14.28 2.47 17.71
N ALA A 109 13.99 3.31 16.70
CA ALA A 109 14.47 4.68 16.64
C ALA A 109 13.91 5.54 17.78
N ILE A 110 12.62 5.40 18.10
CA ILE A 110 12.00 6.13 19.22
C ILE A 110 12.58 5.71 20.57
N ILE A 111 12.71 4.40 20.82
CA ILE A 111 13.20 3.88 22.11
C ILE A 111 14.61 4.43 22.41
N LYS A 112 15.46 4.55 21.37
CA LYS A 112 16.81 5.10 21.50
C LYS A 112 16.82 6.62 21.71
N TRP A 113 15.84 7.33 21.15
CA TRP A 113 15.71 8.78 21.31
C TRP A 113 15.34 9.18 22.75
N ASP A 114 14.53 8.35 23.42
CA ASP A 114 14.08 8.59 24.81
C ASP A 114 15.16 8.27 25.86
N MET A 115 16.20 7.51 25.48
CA MET A 115 17.22 7.01 26.42
C MET A 115 18.53 7.82 26.47
N THR A 116 18.74 8.82 25.61
CA THR A 116 20.08 9.43 25.49
C THR A 116 20.05 10.91 25.10
N GLU A 117 20.41 11.81 26.03
CA GLU A 117 20.89 13.19 25.74
C GLU A 117 22.24 13.21 24.99
N ALA A 118 22.76 12.05 24.57
CA ALA A 118 24.01 11.93 23.84
C ALA A 118 23.93 10.75 22.87
N ILE A 119 24.07 11.00 21.55
CA ILE A 119 24.96 10.27 20.60
C ILE A 119 24.59 10.66 19.16
N VAL A 120 25.48 11.38 18.48
CA VAL A 120 25.33 11.96 17.13
C VAL A 120 25.71 10.97 16.00
N VAL A 121 25.96 9.69 16.31
CA VAL A 121 26.51 8.72 15.32
C VAL A 121 25.57 7.52 15.07
N ASP A 122 24.88 6.99 16.09
CA ASP A 122 23.90 5.91 15.91
C ASP A 122 22.57 6.39 15.29
N GLU A 123 22.28 7.70 15.38
CA GLU A 123 21.15 8.33 14.70
C GLU A 123 21.28 8.25 13.17
N LEU A 124 22.50 8.34 12.60
CA LEU A 124 22.73 8.34 11.14
C LEU A 124 22.53 6.95 10.49
N THR A 125 22.91 5.87 11.18
CA THR A 125 22.77 4.49 10.69
C THR A 125 21.31 4.02 10.67
N ASN A 126 20.49 4.53 11.61
CA ASN A 126 19.06 4.21 11.68
C ASN A 126 18.26 4.95 10.59
N LEU A 127 18.64 6.20 10.28
CA LEU A 127 18.02 7.00 9.21
C LEU A 127 18.25 6.42 7.82
N GLY A 128 19.48 5.95 7.53
CA GLY A 128 19.77 5.31 6.24
C GLY A 128 18.92 4.05 6.01
N THR A 129 18.69 3.27 7.07
CA THR A 129 17.85 2.06 7.02
C THR A 129 16.36 2.39 6.88
N ILE A 130 15.87 3.39 7.61
CA ILE A 130 14.49 3.89 7.49
C ILE A 130 14.24 4.41 6.08
N ASN A 131 15.12 5.26 5.55
CA ASN A 131 15.00 5.80 4.19
C ASN A 131 15.07 4.70 3.12
N TYR A 132 15.91 3.67 3.32
CA TYR A 132 15.93 2.50 2.44
C TYR A 132 14.56 1.80 2.39
N TYR A 133 13.96 1.52 3.56
CA TYR A 133 12.63 0.89 3.60
C TYR A 133 11.54 1.80 3.02
N ILE A 134 11.56 3.10 3.31
CA ILE A 134 10.61 4.06 2.75
C ILE A 134 10.63 4.02 1.21
N ASN A 135 11.83 4.05 0.61
CA ASN A 135 11.97 3.98 -0.84
C ASN A 135 11.48 2.65 -1.43
N LEU A 136 11.82 1.53 -0.81
CA LEU A 136 11.34 0.22 -1.27
C LEU A 136 9.83 0.08 -1.18
N ILE A 137 9.23 0.52 -0.06
CA ILE A 137 7.78 0.50 0.13
C ILE A 137 7.11 1.42 -0.89
N ASN A 138 7.70 2.57 -1.22
CA ASN A 138 7.16 3.48 -2.22
C ASN A 138 7.02 2.81 -3.60
N VAL A 139 8.05 2.05 -4.01
CA VAL A 139 8.00 1.25 -5.24
C VAL A 139 6.85 0.24 -5.15
N GLN A 140 6.77 -0.53 -4.07
CA GLN A 140 5.74 -1.57 -3.92
C GLN A 140 4.31 -1.01 -3.89
N LEU A 141 4.07 0.08 -3.15
CA LEU A 141 2.77 0.77 -3.12
C LEU A 141 2.39 1.33 -4.50
N THR A 142 3.37 1.82 -5.27
CA THR A 142 3.14 2.28 -6.65
C THR A 142 2.71 1.15 -7.56
N LEU A 143 3.37 -0.01 -7.47
CA LEU A 143 3.01 -1.20 -8.25
C LEU A 143 1.62 -1.71 -7.86
N LEU A 144 1.32 -1.74 -6.56
CA LEU A 144 0.01 -2.13 -6.05
C LEU A 144 -1.11 -1.23 -6.61
N HIS A 145 -0.90 0.09 -6.59
CA HIS A 145 -1.83 1.06 -7.18
C HIS A 145 -2.03 0.84 -8.69
N GLN A 146 -0.96 0.52 -9.43
CA GLN A 146 -1.04 0.23 -10.87
C GLN A 146 -1.86 -1.03 -11.15
N VAL A 147 -1.64 -2.11 -10.40
CA VAL A 147 -2.40 -3.37 -10.53
C VAL A 147 -3.87 -3.13 -10.22
N PHE A 148 -4.18 -2.44 -9.12
CA PHE A 148 -5.55 -2.13 -8.73
C PHE A 148 -6.27 -1.27 -9.78
N THR A 149 -5.63 -0.20 -10.25
CA THR A 149 -6.14 0.65 -11.34
C THR A 149 -6.38 -0.14 -12.63
N ALA A 150 -5.48 -1.06 -13.00
CA ALA A 150 -5.64 -1.89 -14.18
C ALA A 150 -6.85 -2.84 -14.06
N LYS A 151 -7.06 -3.42 -12.88
CA LYS A 151 -8.20 -4.33 -12.63
C LYS A 151 -9.53 -3.58 -12.65
N ILE A 152 -9.61 -2.39 -12.07
CA ILE A 152 -10.80 -1.53 -12.19
C ILE A 152 -11.13 -1.29 -13.67
N LYS A 153 -10.15 -0.86 -14.48
CA LYS A 153 -10.34 -0.60 -15.91
C LYS A 153 -10.76 -1.85 -16.70
N LEU A 154 -10.29 -3.04 -16.31
CA LEU A 154 -10.73 -4.30 -16.91
C LEU A 154 -12.22 -4.55 -16.61
N MET A 155 -12.63 -4.35 -15.36
CA MET A 155 -14.02 -4.56 -14.92
C MET A 155 -15.00 -3.56 -15.57
N GLU A 156 -14.56 -2.32 -15.78
CA GLU A 156 -15.32 -1.30 -16.50
C GLU A 156 -15.38 -1.54 -18.03
N GLY A 157 -14.64 -2.54 -18.54
CA GLY A 157 -14.53 -2.83 -19.97
C GLY A 157 -13.70 -1.80 -20.75
N VAL A 158 -12.97 -0.92 -20.05
CA VAL A 158 -12.02 0.04 -20.66
C VAL A 158 -10.80 -0.69 -21.22
N LEU A 159 -10.33 -1.73 -20.52
CA LEU A 159 -9.29 -2.64 -20.99
C LEU A 159 -9.91 -3.98 -21.41
N SER A 160 -9.43 -4.55 -22.51
CA SER A 160 -9.64 -5.96 -22.80
C SER A 160 -8.72 -6.84 -21.95
N GLN A 161 -9.09 -8.11 -21.73
CA GLN A 161 -8.25 -9.07 -21.00
C GLN A 161 -6.81 -9.10 -21.51
N LYS A 162 -6.62 -9.16 -22.84
CA LYS A 162 -5.28 -9.15 -23.45
C LYS A 162 -4.47 -7.89 -23.13
N GLN A 163 -5.12 -6.73 -23.04
CA GLN A 163 -4.44 -5.48 -22.67
C GLN A 163 -4.12 -5.47 -21.18
N PHE A 164 -5.02 -5.97 -20.35
CA PHE A 164 -4.78 -6.14 -18.93
C PHE A 164 -3.58 -7.07 -18.67
N ASP A 165 -3.53 -8.24 -19.30
CA ASP A 165 -2.40 -9.19 -19.18
C ASP A 165 -1.07 -8.53 -19.58
N LEU A 166 -1.06 -7.71 -20.65
CA LEU A 166 0.11 -6.96 -21.08
C LEU A 166 0.54 -5.87 -20.06
N GLU A 167 -0.40 -5.26 -19.34
CA GLU A 167 -0.07 -4.32 -18.27
C GLU A 167 0.50 -5.05 -17.05
N ILE A 168 -0.07 -6.19 -16.65
CA ILE A 168 0.46 -7.02 -15.57
C ILE A 168 1.87 -7.52 -15.90
N ASP A 169 2.12 -7.97 -17.13
CA ASP A 169 3.46 -8.37 -17.60
C ASP A 169 4.49 -7.24 -17.49
N LYS A 170 4.10 -5.98 -17.78
CA LYS A 170 4.99 -4.82 -17.64
C LYS A 170 5.30 -4.54 -16.17
N ILE A 171 4.28 -4.61 -15.31
CA ILE A 171 4.43 -4.41 -13.86
C ILE A 171 5.36 -5.50 -13.30
N HIS A 172 5.16 -6.75 -13.69
CA HIS A 172 6.02 -7.86 -13.28
C HIS A 172 7.49 -7.62 -13.66
N ARG A 173 7.77 -7.25 -14.92
CA ARG A 173 9.15 -6.97 -15.36
C ARG A 173 9.80 -5.78 -14.65
N SER A 174 9.02 -4.88 -14.05
CA SER A 174 9.55 -3.76 -13.27
C SER A 174 9.99 -4.18 -11.87
N LEU A 175 9.58 -5.37 -11.40
CA LEU A 175 10.07 -5.96 -10.15
C LEU A 175 11.46 -6.59 -10.29
N ASP A 176 11.88 -6.97 -11.51
CA ASP A 176 13.14 -7.67 -11.78
C ASP A 176 14.37 -6.74 -11.92
N ILE A 177 14.22 -5.43 -11.66
CA ILE A 177 15.26 -4.39 -11.78
C ILE A 177 15.67 -3.90 -10.38
#